data_AF-A0A7S2YI74-F1
#
_entry.id   AF-A0A7S2YI74-F1
#
_cell.length_a   1.000
_cell.length_b   1.000
_cell.length_c   1.000
_cell.angle_alpha   90.00
_cell.angle_beta   90.00
_cell.angle_gamma   90.00
#
_symmetry.space_group_name_H-M   'P 1'
#
loop_
_entity.id
_entity.type
_entity.pdbx_description
1 polymer ?
#
loop_
_entity_poly.entity_id
_entity_poly.type
_entity_poly.pdbx_seq_one_letter_code
_entity_poly.pdbx_strand_id
1 'polypeptide(L)'
;HSPCGIMDQMVISKATEGNLLLIDCRDFTTTDVPMKTGTGDKMPVVVIANSGVTHSIADGEYGKRRAECYDAVQAMQEVPLYHVLSLRDATLQDVKDTEEKMTSTIFNRAKHVVTENQRTKEAKI
;
A
#
# COMPACT_ATOMS: atom_id res chain seq x y z
N HIS A 1 -12.85 8.46 -15.67
CA HIS A 1 -11.88 7.38 -15.47
C HIS A 1 -11.28 7.58 -14.08
N SER A 2 -11.52 6.68 -13.12
CA SER A 2 -10.96 6.84 -11.77
C SER A 2 -9.56 6.24 -11.77
N PRO A 3 -8.50 7.00 -11.44
CA PRO A 3 -7.18 6.41 -11.32
C PRO A 3 -7.21 5.42 -10.14
N CYS A 4 -7.13 4.12 -10.37
CA CYS A 4 -7.03 3.10 -9.33
C CYS A 4 -5.78 2.22 -9.52
N GLY A 5 -5.41 1.49 -8.47
CA GLY A 5 -4.39 0.45 -8.52
C GLY A 5 -4.93 -0.88 -9.09
N ILE A 6 -4.09 -1.91 -9.07
CA ILE A 6 -4.37 -3.23 -9.66
C ILE A 6 -5.06 -4.23 -8.71
N MET A 7 -5.16 -3.88 -7.42
CA MET A 7 -5.52 -4.81 -6.35
C MET A 7 -6.89 -5.43 -6.56
N ASP A 8 -7.93 -4.62 -6.82
CA ASP A 8 -9.31 -5.10 -6.90
C ASP A 8 -9.49 -6.10 -8.04
N GLN A 9 -8.93 -5.79 -9.22
CA GLN A 9 -9.00 -6.66 -10.39
C GLN A 9 -8.23 -7.96 -10.15
N MET A 10 -7.07 -7.90 -9.49
CA MET A 10 -6.25 -9.07 -9.18
C MET A 10 -6.94 -9.99 -8.16
N VAL A 11 -7.52 -9.43 -7.09
CA VAL A 11 -8.24 -10.23 -6.08
C VAL A 11 -9.47 -10.88 -6.72
N ILE A 12 -10.26 -10.15 -7.51
CA ILE A 12 -11.42 -10.72 -8.23
C ILE A 12 -10.99 -11.88 -9.14
N SER A 13 -9.83 -11.76 -9.82
CA SER A 13 -9.39 -12.74 -10.80
C SER A 13 -8.65 -13.94 -10.22
N LYS A 14 -7.93 -13.79 -9.10
CA LYS A 14 -6.95 -14.78 -8.63
C LYS A 14 -7.22 -15.35 -7.24
N ALA A 15 -8.13 -14.76 -6.46
CA ALA A 15 -8.39 -15.26 -5.11
C ALA A 15 -8.96 -16.69 -5.13
N THR A 16 -8.53 -17.50 -4.17
CA THR A 16 -8.98 -18.88 -3.98
C THR A 16 -9.69 -19.03 -2.64
N GLU A 17 -10.65 -19.95 -2.56
CA GLU A 17 -11.40 -20.20 -1.33
C GLU A 17 -10.48 -20.56 -0.16
N GLY A 18 -10.72 -19.96 1.01
CA GLY A 18 -9.97 -20.23 2.24
C GLY A 18 -8.61 -19.53 2.34
N ASN A 19 -8.23 -18.71 1.35
CA ASN A 19 -6.97 -17.98 1.33
C ASN A 19 -7.18 -16.45 1.27
N LEU A 20 -6.29 -15.72 1.92
CA LEU A 20 -5.99 -14.33 1.60
C LEU A 20 -5.02 -14.30 0.40
N LEU A 21 -5.02 -13.22 -0.37
CA LEU A 21 -4.13 -13.05 -1.52
C LEU A 21 -3.10 -11.96 -1.23
N LEU A 22 -1.83 -12.33 -1.08
CA LEU A 22 -0.73 -11.38 -1.06
C LEU A 22 -0.32 -11.06 -2.50
N ILE A 23 -0.25 -9.77 -2.84
CA ILE A 23 0.09 -9.29 -4.19
C ILE A 23 1.33 -8.39 -4.08
N ASP A 24 2.40 -8.70 -4.81
CA ASP A 24 3.45 -7.71 -5.07
C ASP A 24 3.04 -6.86 -6.28
N CYS A 25 2.67 -5.61 -6.02
CA CYS A 25 2.18 -4.70 -7.06
C CYS A 25 3.25 -4.25 -8.07
N ARG A 26 4.53 -4.59 -7.86
CA ARG A 26 5.61 -4.25 -8.82
C ARG A 26 5.67 -5.24 -9.98
N ASP A 27 5.65 -6.53 -9.68
CA ASP A 27 5.82 -7.62 -10.66
C ASP A 27 4.56 -8.47 -10.84
N PHE A 28 3.50 -8.14 -10.10
CA PHE A 28 2.20 -8.82 -10.08
C PHE A 28 2.27 -10.29 -9.64
N THR A 29 3.34 -10.68 -8.95
CA THR A 29 3.41 -11.98 -8.30
C THR A 29 2.38 -12.06 -7.19
N THR A 30 1.82 -13.27 -7.02
CA THR A 30 0.77 -13.54 -6.06
C THR A 30 1.15 -14.73 -5.19
N THR A 31 0.81 -14.66 -3.91
CA THR A 31 0.93 -15.78 -2.98
C THR A 31 -0.39 -15.97 -2.25
N ASP A 32 -0.95 -17.17 -2.31
CA ASP A 32 -2.06 -17.57 -1.46
C ASP A 32 -1.57 -17.73 -0.02
N VAL A 33 -2.24 -17.06 0.91
CA VAL A 33 -1.95 -17.11 2.35
C VAL A 33 -3.16 -17.74 3.03
N PRO A 34 -3.05 -18.97 3.55
CA PRO A 34 -4.18 -19.63 4.21
C PRO A 34 -4.76 -18.77 5.34
N MET A 35 -6.08 -18.60 5.36
CA MET A 35 -6.75 -17.89 6.46
C MET A 35 -6.62 -18.63 7.81
N LYS A 36 -6.34 -19.93 7.78
CA LYS A 36 -6.06 -20.72 8.98
C LYS A 36 -4.62 -20.50 9.41
N THR A 37 -4.42 -19.80 10.52
CA THR A 37 -3.12 -19.70 11.17
C THR A 37 -3.16 -20.45 12.52
N GLY A 38 -2.32 -21.48 12.69
CA GLY A 38 -2.21 -22.27 13.93
C GLY A 38 -2.91 -23.66 13.93
N THR A 39 -2.94 -24.29 15.10
CA THR A 39 -3.42 -25.68 15.33
C THR A 39 -4.90 -25.79 15.69
N GLY A 40 -5.65 -24.68 15.70
CA GLY A 40 -7.07 -24.68 16.01
C GLY A 40 -7.94 -24.97 14.79
N ASP A 41 -9.00 -25.75 14.96
CA ASP A 41 -9.91 -26.14 13.88
C ASP A 41 -10.83 -25.01 13.36
N LYS A 42 -10.78 -23.80 13.96
CA LYS A 42 -11.70 -22.71 13.68
C LYS A 42 -11.09 -21.69 12.72
N MET A 43 -11.81 -21.39 11.64
CA MET A 43 -11.52 -20.27 10.75
C MET A 43 -11.69 -18.93 11.48
N PRO A 44 -10.82 -17.93 11.26
CA PRO A 44 -11.07 -16.58 11.73
C PRO A 44 -12.32 -16.01 11.06
N VAL A 45 -13.08 -15.21 11.81
CA VAL A 45 -14.27 -14.52 11.30
C VAL A 45 -13.90 -13.09 10.92
N VAL A 46 -14.10 -12.73 9.66
CA VAL A 46 -13.95 -11.36 9.17
C VAL A 46 -15.31 -10.67 9.22
N VAL A 47 -15.42 -9.61 10.02
CA VAL A 47 -16.65 -8.81 10.14
C VAL A 47 -16.53 -7.56 9.27
N ILE A 48 -17.46 -7.39 8.33
CA ILE A 48 -17.54 -6.20 7.48
C ILE A 48 -18.53 -5.21 8.11
N ALA A 49 -18.01 -4.07 8.61
CA ALA A 49 -18.81 -2.99 9.15
C ALA A 49 -18.89 -1.83 8.14
N ASN A 50 -20.04 -1.69 7.47
CA ASN A 50 -20.28 -0.59 6.52
C ASN A 50 -20.75 0.67 7.27
N SER A 51 -20.02 1.79 7.13
CA SER A 51 -20.36 3.06 7.79
C SER A 51 -21.65 3.70 7.28
N GLY A 52 -22.14 3.29 6.10
CA GLY A 52 -23.32 3.86 5.46
C GLY A 52 -23.11 5.27 4.87
N VAL A 53 -21.89 5.81 4.95
CA VAL A 53 -21.55 7.12 4.38
C VAL A 53 -21.06 6.94 2.94
N THR A 54 -21.80 7.52 1.99
CA THR A 54 -21.44 7.50 0.57
C THR A 54 -20.57 8.71 0.26
N HIS A 55 -19.25 8.54 0.23
CA HIS A 55 -18.36 9.54 -0.32
C HIS A 55 -18.34 9.44 -1.85
N SER A 56 -18.48 10.57 -2.55
CA SER A 56 -18.25 10.61 -3.99
C SER A 56 -16.76 10.32 -4.25
N ILE A 57 -16.46 9.19 -4.89
CA ILE A 57 -15.10 8.84 -5.36
C ILE A 57 -14.63 9.83 -6.46
N ALA A 58 -15.53 10.70 -6.95
CA ALA A 58 -15.24 11.66 -8.02
C ALA A 58 -14.42 12.88 -7.59
N ASP A 59 -14.25 13.12 -6.29
CA ASP A 59 -13.41 14.21 -5.82
C ASP A 59 -11.95 13.77 -5.88
N GLY A 60 -11.12 14.51 -6.63
CA GLY A 60 -9.74 14.18 -7.02
C GLY A 60 -8.73 13.93 -5.89
N GLU A 61 -9.17 13.74 -4.65
CA GLU A 61 -8.35 13.41 -3.48
C GLU A 61 -7.52 12.14 -3.68
N TYR A 62 -8.04 11.12 -4.37
CA TYR A 62 -7.22 9.94 -4.71
C TYR A 62 -6.07 10.34 -5.66
N GLY A 63 -6.39 11.08 -6.72
CA GLY A 63 -5.40 11.57 -7.68
C GLY A 63 -4.35 12.45 -7.00
N LYS A 64 -4.79 13.31 -6.08
CA LYS A 64 -3.92 14.16 -5.26
C LYS A 64 -2.97 13.33 -4.39
N ARG A 65 -3.48 12.33 -3.65
CA ARG A 65 -2.63 11.44 -2.83
C ARG A 65 -1.59 10.71 -3.68
N ARG A 66 -1.97 10.29 -4.89
CA ARG A 66 -1.05 9.67 -5.84
C ARG A 66 0.04 10.65 -6.30
N ALA A 67 -0.33 11.89 -6.64
CA ALA A 67 0.62 12.94 -6.98
C ALA A 67 1.57 13.24 -5.82
N GLU A 68 1.05 13.38 -4.59
CA GLU A 68 1.86 13.58 -3.37
C GLU A 68 2.89 12.46 -3.15
N CYS A 69 2.56 11.21 -3.54
CA CYS A 69 3.52 10.11 -3.49
C CYS A 69 4.61 10.21 -4.58
N TYR A 70 4.30 10.76 -5.75
CA TYR A 70 5.32 11.03 -6.78
C TYR A 70 6.24 12.18 -6.36
N ASP A 71 5.67 13.25 -5.78
CA ASP A 71 6.45 14.37 -5.25
C ASP A 71 7.44 13.91 -4.17
N ALA A 72 7.04 12.96 -3.31
CA ALA A 72 7.95 12.35 -2.33
C ALA A 72 9.13 11.63 -2.99
N VAL A 73 8.89 10.85 -4.05
CA VAL A 73 9.96 10.15 -4.79
C VAL A 73 10.89 11.16 -5.45
N GLN A 74 10.33 12.22 -6.04
CA GLN A 74 11.15 13.29 -6.64
C GLN A 74 12.04 13.97 -5.59
N ALA A 75 11.50 14.34 -4.43
CA ALA A 75 12.28 14.93 -3.35
C ALA A 75 13.40 14.00 -2.86
N MET A 76 13.17 12.68 -2.80
CA MET A 76 14.22 11.70 -2.48
C MET A 76 15.31 11.62 -3.55
N GLN A 77 14.99 11.86 -4.81
CA GLN A 77 15.97 11.88 -5.90
C GLN A 77 16.78 13.19 -5.96
N GLU A 78 16.33 14.26 -5.31
CA GLU A 78 17.09 15.52 -5.17
C GLU A 78 18.23 15.39 -4.14
N VAL A 79 18.10 14.44 -3.21
CA VAL A 79 19.19 13.95 -2.37
C VAL A 79 19.76 12.68 -3.01
N PRO A 80 21.00 12.24 -2.70
CA PRO A 80 21.64 11.10 -3.38
C PRO A 80 21.02 9.72 -3.08
N LEU A 81 19.69 9.61 -3.01
CA LEU A 81 18.89 8.39 -2.88
C LEU A 81 18.34 7.96 -4.26
N TYR A 82 19.22 7.91 -5.26
CA TYR A 82 18.87 7.57 -6.65
C TYR A 82 18.30 6.15 -6.82
N HIS A 83 18.43 5.28 -5.82
CA HIS A 83 17.81 3.95 -5.81
C HIS A 83 16.28 4.03 -5.69
N VAL A 84 15.73 5.14 -5.21
CA VAL A 84 14.29 5.29 -5.00
C VAL A 84 13.60 5.68 -6.32
N LEU A 85 13.09 4.68 -7.04
CA LEU A 85 12.26 4.87 -8.24
C LEU A 85 10.76 4.87 -7.93
N SER A 86 10.40 4.35 -6.76
CA SER A 86 9.05 4.31 -6.22
C SER A 86 9.12 4.23 -4.69
N LEU A 87 8.04 4.56 -3.98
CA LEU A 87 7.98 4.40 -2.52
C LEU A 87 8.12 2.93 -2.04
N ARG A 88 8.08 1.94 -2.96
CA ARG A 88 8.42 0.54 -2.65
C ARG A 88 9.94 0.32 -2.49
N ASP A 89 10.77 1.16 -3.09
CA ASP A 89 12.25 1.10 -2.98
C ASP A 89 12.78 1.80 -1.74
N ALA A 90 12.01 2.76 -1.20
CA ALA A 90 12.41 3.56 -0.07
C ALA A 90 12.33 2.79 1.25
N THR A 91 13.29 3.07 2.12
CA THR A 91 13.27 2.70 3.55
C THR A 91 12.65 3.81 4.39
N LEU A 92 12.28 3.52 5.64
CA LEU A 92 11.82 4.57 6.56
C LEU A 92 12.92 5.60 6.85
N GLN A 93 14.19 5.20 6.77
CA GLN A 93 15.30 6.12 6.96
C GLN A 93 15.43 7.08 5.77
N ASP A 94 15.29 6.59 4.52
CA ASP A 94 15.25 7.42 3.31
C ASP A 94 14.18 8.53 3.41
N VAL A 95 13.00 8.21 3.97
CA VAL A 95 11.93 9.19 4.22
C VAL A 95 12.36 10.26 5.23
N LYS A 96 13.01 9.86 6.33
CA LYS A 96 13.47 10.80 7.38
C LYS A 96 14.60 11.68 6.88
N ASP A 97 15.56 11.12 6.15
CA ASP A 97 16.72 11.84 5.61
C ASP A 97 16.31 12.89 4.56
N THR A 98 15.10 12.78 4.02
CA THR A 98 14.53 13.70 3.03
C THR A 98 13.47 14.64 3.62
N GLU A 99 13.22 14.61 4.94
CA GLU A 99 12.13 15.36 5.57
C GLU A 99 12.17 16.86 5.27
N GLU A 100 13.35 17.47 5.28
CA GLU A 100 13.54 18.91 5.01
C GLU A 100 13.20 19.32 3.57
N LYS A 101 13.14 18.36 2.63
CA LYS A 101 12.78 18.59 1.22
C LYS A 101 11.28 18.40 0.95
N MET A 102 10.51 17.95 1.94
CA MET A 102 9.10 17.65 1.80
C MET A 102 8.23 18.59 2.62
N THR A 103 7.00 18.82 2.16
CA THR A 103 5.97 19.36 3.06
C THR A 103 5.57 18.29 4.08
N SER A 104 5.01 18.70 5.22
CA SER A 104 4.51 17.76 6.24
C SER A 104 3.48 16.78 5.67
N THR A 105 2.66 17.21 4.71
CA THR A 105 1.72 16.33 4.01
C THR A 105 2.45 15.25 3.21
N ILE A 106 3.39 15.64 2.34
CA ILE A 106 4.14 14.71 1.48
C ILE A 106 4.95 13.72 2.33
N PHE A 107 5.64 14.22 3.37
CA PHE A 107 6.36 13.38 4.32
C PHE A 107 5.45 12.31 4.95
N ASN A 108 4.26 12.71 5.42
CA ASN A 108 3.32 11.78 6.04
C ASN A 108 2.76 10.76 5.04
N ARG A 109 2.58 11.12 3.76
CA ARG A 109 2.20 10.15 2.71
C ARG A 109 3.30 9.13 2.46
N ALA A 110 4.54 9.59 2.28
CA ALA A 110 5.69 8.71 2.07
C ALA A 110 5.88 7.75 3.24
N LYS A 111 5.86 8.28 4.47
CA LYS A 111 5.95 7.50 5.70
C LYS A 111 4.83 6.46 5.80
N HIS A 112 3.59 6.85 5.49
CA HIS A 112 2.48 5.90 5.49
C HIS A 112 2.71 4.75 4.51
N VAL A 113 3.02 5.04 3.25
CA VAL A 113 3.21 4.01 2.21
C VAL A 113 4.37 3.08 2.53
N VAL A 114 5.53 3.62 2.91
CA VAL A 114 6.72 2.81 3.23
C VAL A 114 6.45 1.89 4.42
N THR A 115 5.82 2.42 5.48
CA THR A 115 5.52 1.61 6.67
C THR A 115 4.38 0.63 6.45
N GLU A 116 3.39 0.96 5.63
CA GLU A 116 2.30 0.04 5.28
C GLU A 116 2.82 -1.12 4.44
N ASN A 117 3.67 -0.87 3.44
CA ASN A 117 4.32 -1.94 2.68
C ASN A 117 5.10 -2.91 3.59
N GLN A 118 5.76 -2.40 4.62
CA GLN A 118 6.46 -3.23 5.60
C GLN A 118 5.49 -4.01 6.49
N ARG A 119 4.45 -3.36 7.04
CA ARG A 119 3.41 -4.03 7.83
C ARG A 119 2.70 -5.15 7.06
N THR A 120 2.43 -4.94 5.76
CA THR A 120 1.80 -5.97 4.91
C THR A 120 2.70 -7.20 4.76
N LYS A 121 4.01 -7.03 4.64
CA LYS A 121 4.96 -8.15 4.58
C LYS A 121 5.02 -8.91 5.91
N GLU A 122 5.01 -8.19 7.03
CA GLU A 122 5.03 -8.76 8.37
C GLU A 122 3.72 -9.48 8.74
N ALA A 123 2.58 -9.02 8.22
CA ALA A 123 1.27 -9.62 8.47
C ALA A 123 1.05 -10.96 7.74
N LYS A 124 1.94 -11.35 6.81
CA LYS A 124 1.88 -12.63 6.08
C LYS A 124 2.19 -13.84 6.98
N ILE A 125 2.71 -13.62 8.19
CA ILE A 125 3.33 -14.63 9.06
C ILE A 125 2.29 -15.32 9.94
#